data_AF-A0A6C0JM27-F1
#
_entry.id   AF-A0A6C0JM27-F1
#
_cell.length_a   1.000
_cell.length_b   1.000
_cell.length_c   1.000
_cell.angle_alpha   90.00
_cell.angle_beta   90.00
_cell.angle_gamma   90.00
#
_symmetry.space_group_name_H-M   'P 1'
#
loop_
_entity.id
_entity.type
_entity.pdbx_description
1 polymer ?
#
loop_
_entity_poly.entity_id
_entity_poly.type
_entity_poly.pdbx_seq_one_letter_code
_entity_poly.pdbx_strand_id
1 'polypeptide(L)'
;MYKTYMAENSEYAINTRTGLIVYICICAIMFMILLFGSVSLSTGIAKYNKYTSSIIFLFVSFWLSTFVVQLMMNIAISKKQTTCSGDNNYSGNNPFLITLMPWVFVLGIFMVLLYFIPGLLRVFSNTIGMSIVYDTFRVNIDGKIKEGQSLLTQDNLKNIYIKISNEPQLIINEMEYSSDSGFNETYSKYSRAFPFIFKDDDTDFKDKIRQLIISKNLFGYAIWIALVGTISSLVSTNAMINVECG
;
A
#
# COMPACT_ATOMS: atom_id res chain seq x y z
N MET A 1 -35.39 -27.34 14.61
CA MET A 1 -34.66 -26.22 15.25
C MET A 1 -33.14 -26.36 15.10
N TYR A 2 -32.49 -27.38 15.69
CA TYR A 2 -31.02 -27.51 15.64
C TYR A 2 -30.42 -27.72 14.23
N LYS A 3 -31.06 -28.53 13.38
CA LYS A 3 -30.61 -28.73 11.97
C LYS A 3 -30.75 -27.46 11.13
N THR A 4 -31.78 -26.67 11.37
CA THR A 4 -32.04 -25.40 10.66
C THR A 4 -31.00 -24.36 11.05
N TYR A 5 -30.69 -24.25 12.35
CA TYR A 5 -29.64 -23.37 12.88
C TYR A 5 -28.23 -23.72 12.35
N MET A 6 -27.91 -25.01 12.26
CA MET A 6 -26.64 -25.47 11.68
C MET A 6 -26.52 -25.16 10.17
N ALA A 7 -27.61 -25.28 9.42
CA ALA A 7 -27.64 -24.98 8.00
C ALA A 7 -27.44 -23.47 7.73
N GLU A 8 -28.10 -22.61 8.50
CA GLU A 8 -27.98 -21.15 8.37
C GLU A 8 -26.55 -20.68 8.65
N ASN A 9 -25.94 -21.15 9.75
CA ASN A 9 -24.56 -20.84 10.11
C ASN A 9 -23.55 -21.31 9.05
N SER A 10 -23.79 -22.46 8.42
CA SER A 10 -22.92 -22.95 7.36
C SER A 10 -22.96 -22.05 6.12
N GLU A 11 -24.11 -21.47 5.80
CA GLU A 11 -24.28 -20.64 4.61
C GLU A 11 -23.77 -19.21 4.80
N TYR A 12 -23.92 -18.63 6.00
CA TYR A 12 -23.24 -17.37 6.36
C TYR A 12 -21.72 -17.52 6.28
N ALA A 13 -21.18 -18.63 6.79
CA ALA A 13 -19.76 -18.92 6.69
C ALA A 13 -19.28 -19.03 5.23
N ILE A 14 -20.09 -19.61 4.34
CA ILE A 14 -19.77 -19.69 2.89
C ILE A 14 -19.75 -18.30 2.26
N ASN A 15 -20.76 -17.46 2.48
CA ASN A 15 -20.83 -16.12 1.89
C ASN A 15 -19.68 -15.22 2.36
N THR A 16 -19.35 -15.26 3.66
CA THR A 16 -18.22 -14.52 4.22
C THR A 16 -16.89 -14.99 3.64
N ARG A 17 -16.69 -16.31 3.48
CA ARG A 17 -15.50 -16.88 2.85
C ARG A 17 -15.35 -16.45 1.39
N THR A 18 -16.43 -16.53 0.60
CA THR A 18 -16.42 -16.11 -0.81
C THR A 18 -16.05 -14.65 -0.95
N GLY A 19 -16.62 -13.79 -0.11
CA GLY A 19 -16.29 -12.37 -0.07
C GLY A 19 -14.83 -12.07 0.25
N LEU A 20 -14.29 -12.73 1.27
CA LEU A 20 -12.87 -12.60 1.64
C LEU A 20 -11.96 -13.06 0.49
N ILE A 21 -12.30 -14.15 -0.20
CA ILE A 21 -11.53 -14.63 -1.36
C ILE A 21 -11.53 -13.58 -2.47
N VAL A 22 -12.71 -13.03 -2.82
CA VAL A 22 -12.82 -11.98 -3.84
C VAL A 22 -11.99 -10.75 -3.43
N TYR A 23 -12.05 -10.34 -2.17
CA TYR A 23 -11.25 -9.23 -1.64
C TYR A 23 -9.74 -9.48 -1.77
N ILE A 24 -9.27 -10.68 -1.41
CA ILE A 24 -7.86 -11.08 -1.56
C ILE A 24 -7.45 -11.06 -3.02
N CYS A 25 -8.29 -11.55 -3.94
CA CYS A 25 -8.03 -11.49 -5.38
C CYS A 25 -7.88 -10.05 -5.88
N ILE A 26 -8.76 -9.13 -5.45
CA ILE A 26 -8.65 -7.70 -5.82
C ILE A 26 -7.34 -7.11 -5.27
N CYS A 27 -6.97 -7.43 -4.03
CA CYS A 27 -5.68 -7.01 -3.46
C CYS A 27 -4.50 -7.53 -4.31
N ALA A 28 -4.50 -8.82 -4.65
CA ALA A 28 -3.45 -9.43 -5.47
C ALA A 28 -3.34 -8.76 -6.85
N ILE A 29 -4.46 -8.48 -7.52
CA ILE A 29 -4.48 -7.77 -8.80
C ILE A 29 -3.88 -6.37 -8.65
N MET A 30 -4.27 -5.63 -7.61
CA MET A 30 -3.68 -4.32 -7.34
C MET A 30 -2.16 -4.41 -7.15
N PHE A 31 -1.67 -5.34 -6.33
CA PHE A 31 -0.24 -5.56 -6.13
C PHE A 31 0.49 -5.88 -7.44
N MET A 32 -0.09 -6.73 -8.30
CA MET A 32 0.50 -7.07 -9.59
C MET A 32 0.61 -5.85 -10.51
N ILE A 33 -0.42 -5.00 -10.55
CA ILE A 33 -0.39 -3.75 -11.34
C ILE A 33 0.68 -2.79 -10.80
N LEU A 34 0.81 -2.68 -9.47
CA LEU A 34 1.83 -1.85 -8.84
C LEU A 34 3.24 -2.37 -9.11
N LEU A 35 3.46 -3.69 -9.08
CA LEU A 35 4.73 -4.32 -9.47
C LEU A 35 5.08 -3.98 -10.91
N PHE A 36 4.17 -4.21 -11.85
CA PHE A 36 4.39 -3.89 -13.26
C PHE A 36 4.66 -2.39 -13.48
N GLY A 37 3.91 -1.54 -12.77
CA GLY A 37 4.07 -0.10 -12.80
C GLY A 37 5.42 0.38 -12.27
N SER A 38 5.89 -0.18 -11.15
CA SER A 38 7.17 0.18 -10.53
C SER A 38 8.37 -0.18 -11.42
N VAL A 39 8.33 -1.34 -12.08
CA VAL A 39 9.33 -1.75 -13.08
C VAL A 39 9.30 -0.84 -14.31
N SER A 40 8.10 -0.47 -14.77
CA SER A 40 7.94 0.44 -15.91
C SER A 40 8.43 1.87 -15.61
N LEU A 41 8.29 2.31 -14.35
CA LEU A 41 8.80 3.59 -13.90
C LEU A 41 10.33 3.55 -13.82
N SER A 42 10.90 2.54 -13.16
CA SER A 42 12.35 2.45 -12.93
C SER A 42 13.18 2.25 -14.20
N THR A 43 12.58 1.68 -15.25
CA THR A 43 13.18 1.54 -16.58
C THR A 43 13.04 2.81 -17.45
N GLY A 44 12.37 3.85 -16.95
CA GLY A 44 12.16 5.11 -17.67
C GLY A 44 11.11 5.04 -18.79
N ILE A 45 10.40 3.92 -18.93
CA ILE A 45 9.36 3.72 -19.94
C ILE A 45 8.13 4.59 -19.63
N ALA A 46 7.80 4.76 -18.34
CA ALA A 46 6.69 5.58 -17.89
C ALA A 46 7.16 6.94 -17.34
N LYS A 47 6.52 8.03 -17.79
CA LYS A 47 6.73 9.37 -17.20
C LYS A 47 6.02 9.48 -15.85
N TYR A 48 6.70 10.06 -14.86
CA TYR A 48 6.22 10.24 -13.49
C TYR A 48 4.81 10.84 -13.37
N ASN A 49 4.53 11.98 -14.01
CA ASN A 49 3.21 12.63 -13.91
C ASN A 49 2.06 11.75 -14.41
N LYS A 50 2.31 10.98 -15.48
CA LYS A 50 1.33 10.03 -16.03
C LYS A 50 1.16 8.83 -15.08
N TYR A 51 2.24 8.41 -14.42
CA TYR A 51 2.22 7.33 -13.44
C TYR A 51 1.43 7.71 -12.17
N THR A 52 1.62 8.91 -11.62
CA THR A 52 0.90 9.38 -10.43
C THR A 52 -0.61 9.46 -10.65
N SER A 53 -1.07 9.98 -11.79
CA SER A 53 -2.50 10.01 -12.12
C SER A 53 -3.09 8.59 -12.23
N SER A 54 -2.36 7.66 -12.85
CA SER A 54 -2.78 6.25 -12.95
C SER A 54 -2.86 5.56 -11.59
N ILE A 55 -1.98 5.92 -10.65
CA ILE A 55 -1.99 5.37 -9.29
C ILE A 55 -3.22 5.83 -8.51
N ILE A 56 -3.55 7.14 -8.55
CA ILE A 56 -4.73 7.66 -7.87
C ILE A 56 -5.98 6.94 -8.41
N PHE A 57 -6.08 6.81 -9.73
CA PHE A 57 -7.16 6.06 -10.36
C PHE A 57 -7.21 4.60 -9.91
N LEU A 58 -6.06 3.93 -9.81
CA LEU A 58 -5.96 2.54 -9.33
C LEU A 58 -6.48 2.42 -7.89
N PHE A 59 -6.08 3.31 -6.99
CA PHE A 59 -6.54 3.28 -5.60
C PHE A 59 -8.03 3.58 -5.46
N VAL A 60 -8.56 4.55 -6.22
CA VAL A 60 -9.99 4.85 -6.25
C VAL A 60 -10.79 3.66 -6.80
N SER A 61 -10.31 3.03 -7.88
CA SER A 61 -10.93 1.83 -8.46
C SER A 61 -10.90 0.64 -7.49
N PHE A 62 -9.77 0.44 -6.79
CA PHE A 62 -9.66 -0.55 -5.72
C PHE A 62 -10.67 -0.29 -4.61
N TRP A 63 -10.75 0.96 -4.12
CA TRP A 63 -11.69 1.33 -3.07
C TRP A 63 -13.15 1.09 -3.49
N LEU A 64 -13.52 1.51 -4.70
CA LEU A 64 -14.88 1.36 -5.20
C LEU A 64 -15.25 -0.13 -5.41
N SER A 65 -14.36 -0.92 -6.01
CA SER A 65 -14.60 -2.35 -6.26
C SER A 65 -14.76 -3.14 -4.97
N THR A 66 -13.88 -2.91 -3.99
CA THR A 66 -13.96 -3.56 -2.68
C THR A 66 -15.18 -3.12 -1.87
N PHE A 67 -15.55 -1.83 -1.93
CA PHE A 67 -16.80 -1.33 -1.37
C PHE A 67 -18.03 -2.01 -1.98
N VAL A 68 -18.11 -2.13 -3.31
CA VAL A 68 -19.23 -2.78 -4.01
C VAL A 68 -19.34 -4.25 -3.61
N VAL A 69 -18.22 -4.99 -3.58
CA VAL A 69 -18.21 -6.39 -3.14
C VAL A 69 -18.73 -6.51 -1.72
N GLN A 70 -18.25 -5.66 -0.79
CA GLN A 70 -18.72 -5.68 0.59
C GLN A 70 -20.22 -5.33 0.70
N LEU A 71 -20.69 -4.37 -0.07
CA LEU A 71 -22.11 -4.00 -0.11
C LEU A 71 -22.98 -5.16 -0.58
N MET A 72 -22.55 -5.86 -1.65
CA MET A 72 -23.26 -7.04 -2.15
C MET A 72 -23.33 -8.15 -1.10
N MET A 73 -22.25 -8.37 -0.35
CA MET A 73 -22.23 -9.34 0.76
C MET A 73 -23.20 -8.93 1.87
N ASN A 74 -23.17 -7.67 2.30
CA ASN A 74 -24.03 -7.18 3.37
C ASN A 74 -25.52 -7.24 2.98
N ILE A 75 -25.85 -6.97 1.71
CA ILE A 75 -27.21 -7.18 1.16
C ILE A 75 -27.58 -8.68 1.16
N ALA A 76 -26.64 -9.56 0.81
CA ALA A 76 -26.90 -11.00 0.83
C ALA A 76 -27.14 -11.54 2.25
N ILE A 77 -26.43 -11.01 3.25
CA ILE A 77 -26.64 -11.32 4.67
C ILE A 77 -28.00 -10.77 5.14
N SER A 78 -28.32 -9.51 4.79
CA SER A 78 -29.56 -8.87 5.24
C SER A 78 -30.82 -9.58 4.73
N LYS A 79 -30.81 -10.06 3.47
CA LYS A 79 -31.94 -10.83 2.90
C LYS A 79 -32.23 -12.16 3.60
N LYS A 80 -31.29 -12.68 4.38
CA LYS A 80 -31.50 -13.94 5.12
C LYS A 80 -32.03 -13.66 6.51
N GLN A 81 -31.53 -12.61 7.15
CA GLN A 81 -32.07 -12.09 8.40
C GLN A 81 -33.53 -11.60 8.24
N THR A 82 -33.98 -11.15 7.05
CA THR A 82 -35.41 -10.84 6.76
C THR A 82 -36.35 -12.02 6.92
N THR A 83 -35.82 -13.24 7.01
CA THR A 83 -36.62 -14.44 7.29
C THR A 83 -36.86 -14.66 8.79
N CYS A 84 -36.22 -13.86 9.67
CA CYS A 84 -36.38 -13.97 11.12
C CYS A 84 -37.74 -13.50 11.65
N SER A 85 -38.46 -12.63 10.94
CA SER A 85 -39.74 -12.09 11.42
C SER A 85 -40.76 -12.25 10.30
N GLY A 86 -41.82 -13.03 10.55
CA GLY A 86 -42.92 -13.26 9.61
C GLY A 86 -43.74 -12.00 9.26
N ASP A 87 -43.29 -10.83 9.67
CA ASP A 87 -43.91 -9.53 9.44
C ASP A 87 -42.91 -8.61 8.70
N ASN A 88 -43.41 -7.98 7.64
CA ASN A 88 -42.67 -7.15 6.67
C ASN A 88 -42.07 -5.85 7.24
N ASN A 89 -41.94 -5.72 8.56
CA ASN A 89 -41.42 -4.53 9.22
C ASN A 89 -39.98 -4.76 9.64
N TYR A 90 -39.10 -4.73 8.64
CA TYR A 90 -37.67 -4.73 8.83
C TYR A 90 -37.19 -3.40 9.43
N SER A 91 -37.32 -3.27 10.74
CA SER A 91 -36.62 -2.25 11.54
C SER A 91 -35.31 -2.88 12.00
N GLY A 92 -34.21 -2.58 11.33
CA GLY A 92 -32.91 -3.14 11.70
C GLY A 92 -31.77 -2.24 11.34
N ASN A 93 -31.18 -2.40 10.16
CA ASN A 93 -30.15 -1.48 9.68
C ASN A 93 -30.05 -1.49 8.16
N ASN A 94 -29.83 -0.31 7.59
CA ASN A 94 -29.58 -0.16 6.16
C ASN A 94 -28.21 -0.77 5.81
N PRO A 95 -28.13 -1.84 4.99
CA PRO A 95 -26.86 -2.50 4.65
C PRO A 95 -25.89 -1.54 3.95
N PHE A 96 -26.39 -0.52 3.27
CA PHE A 96 -25.57 0.54 2.71
C PHE A 96 -24.84 1.34 3.81
N LEU A 97 -25.54 1.74 4.88
CA LEU A 97 -24.91 2.52 5.97
C LEU A 97 -23.92 1.69 6.78
N ILE A 98 -24.23 0.42 7.04
CA ILE A 98 -23.29 -0.52 7.70
C ILE A 98 -22.04 -0.77 6.85
N THR A 99 -22.15 -0.68 5.52
CA THR A 99 -20.98 -0.75 4.63
C THR A 99 -20.23 0.58 4.61
N LEU A 100 -20.94 1.68 4.38
CA LEU A 100 -20.35 2.99 4.18
C LEU A 100 -19.57 3.47 5.40
N MET A 101 -20.11 3.28 6.61
CA MET A 101 -19.50 3.80 7.83
C MET A 101 -18.07 3.27 8.05
N PRO A 102 -17.81 1.95 8.09
CA PRO A 102 -16.44 1.44 8.20
C PRO A 102 -15.55 1.87 7.03
N TRP A 103 -16.05 1.82 5.79
CA TRP A 103 -15.26 2.14 4.61
C TRP A 103 -14.87 3.62 4.49
N VAL A 104 -15.66 4.53 5.07
CA VAL A 104 -15.34 5.96 5.09
C VAL A 104 -14.57 6.33 6.34
N PHE A 105 -15.05 5.92 7.52
CA PHE A 105 -14.43 6.35 8.79
C PHE A 105 -13.17 5.56 9.11
N VAL A 106 -13.20 4.22 9.08
CA VAL A 106 -12.01 3.43 9.45
C VAL A 106 -10.91 3.64 8.41
N LEU A 107 -11.22 3.45 7.13
CA LEU A 107 -10.24 3.62 6.07
C LEU A 107 -9.82 5.09 5.90
N GLY A 108 -10.77 6.03 5.89
CA GLY A 108 -10.48 7.45 5.67
C GLY A 108 -9.65 8.06 6.80
N ILE A 109 -10.02 7.81 8.07
CA ILE A 109 -9.22 8.26 9.22
C ILE A 109 -7.82 7.65 9.14
N PHE A 110 -7.69 6.38 8.75
CA PHE A 110 -6.38 5.77 8.64
C PHE A 110 -5.52 6.38 7.53
N MET A 111 -6.10 6.78 6.38
CA MET A 111 -5.34 7.50 5.35
C MET A 111 -4.84 8.85 5.87
N VAL A 112 -5.65 9.55 6.65
CA VAL A 112 -5.24 10.79 7.32
C VAL A 112 -4.08 10.53 8.29
N LEU A 113 -4.13 9.43 9.06
CA LEU A 113 -3.04 9.04 9.95
C LEU A 113 -1.75 8.74 9.19
N LEU A 114 -1.81 8.05 8.04
CA LEU A 114 -0.62 7.80 7.22
C LEU A 114 0.00 9.08 6.67
N TYR A 115 -0.82 10.10 6.39
CA TYR A 115 -0.34 11.40 5.94
C TYR A 115 0.40 12.17 7.04
N PHE A 116 -0.17 12.23 8.25
CA PHE A 116 0.42 12.97 9.38
C PHE A 116 1.52 12.21 10.12
N ILE A 117 1.50 10.87 10.07
CA ILE A 117 2.45 10.00 10.77
C ILE A 117 3.20 9.15 9.73
N PRO A 118 4.18 9.74 9.01
CA PRO A 118 4.91 9.03 7.95
C PRO A 118 5.68 7.82 8.48
N GLY A 119 5.99 7.78 9.79
CA GLY A 119 6.57 6.63 10.45
C GLY A 119 5.74 5.34 10.29
N LEU A 120 4.40 5.43 10.23
CA LEU A 120 3.53 4.27 9.98
C LEU A 120 3.73 3.72 8.57
N LEU A 121 3.78 4.60 7.57
CA LEU A 121 4.06 4.21 6.19
C LEU A 121 5.44 3.56 6.07
N ARG A 122 6.43 4.10 6.80
CA ARG A 122 7.82 3.67 6.77
C ARG A 122 7.99 2.19 7.14
N VAL A 123 7.17 1.64 8.04
CA VAL A 123 7.25 0.22 8.46
C VAL A 123 7.15 -0.72 7.25
N PHE A 124 6.09 -0.59 6.45
CA PHE A 124 5.93 -1.46 5.28
C PHE A 124 6.73 -1.02 4.08
N SER A 125 6.95 0.28 3.92
CA SER A 125 7.77 0.79 2.83
C SER A 125 9.23 0.33 2.94
N ASN A 126 9.85 0.45 4.13
CA ASN A 126 11.25 0.09 4.33
C ASN A 126 11.47 -1.43 4.37
N THR A 127 10.45 -2.22 4.68
CA THR A 127 10.53 -3.69 4.70
C THR A 127 10.12 -4.29 3.35
N ILE A 128 8.83 -4.16 2.99
CA ILE A 128 8.29 -4.82 1.80
C ILE A 128 8.58 -4.00 0.55
N GLY A 129 8.36 -2.68 0.60
CA GLY A 129 8.66 -1.79 -0.53
C GLY A 129 10.12 -1.89 -0.96
N MET A 130 11.05 -1.89 0.00
CA MET A 130 12.47 -2.08 -0.29
C MET A 130 12.75 -3.40 -0.95
N SER A 131 12.17 -4.49 -0.45
CA SER A 131 12.41 -5.83 -1.00
C SER A 131 12.06 -5.89 -2.50
N ILE A 132 11.09 -5.09 -2.93
CA ILE A 132 10.66 -5.01 -4.34
C ILE A 132 11.61 -4.16 -5.18
N VAL A 133 12.09 -3.02 -4.65
CA VAL A 133 12.93 -2.09 -5.42
C VAL A 133 14.44 -2.33 -5.25
N TYR A 134 14.83 -3.24 -4.37
CA TYR A 134 16.21 -3.43 -3.92
C TYR A 134 17.17 -3.75 -5.07
N ASP A 135 16.84 -4.72 -5.91
CA ASP A 135 17.74 -5.14 -6.99
C ASP A 135 17.98 -4.01 -7.99
N THR A 136 16.92 -3.26 -8.32
CA THR A 136 17.05 -2.10 -9.22
C THR A 136 17.89 -1.00 -8.57
N PHE A 137 17.68 -0.73 -7.28
CA PHE A 137 18.45 0.27 -6.56
C PHE A 137 19.94 -0.13 -6.46
N ARG A 138 20.23 -1.40 -6.15
CA ARG A 138 21.58 -1.93 -6.05
C ARG A 138 22.35 -1.81 -7.35
N VAL A 139 21.74 -2.16 -8.49
CA VAL A 139 22.37 -2.00 -9.82
C VAL A 139 22.76 -0.54 -10.09
N ASN A 140 21.90 0.41 -9.73
CA ASN A 140 22.17 1.83 -9.92
C ASN A 140 23.29 2.35 -9.00
N ILE A 141 23.35 1.88 -7.75
CA ILE A 141 24.37 2.29 -6.78
C ILE A 141 25.73 1.63 -7.05
N ASP A 142 25.77 0.33 -7.36
CA ASP A 142 27.02 -0.41 -7.61
C ASP A 142 27.80 0.19 -8.78
N GLY A 143 27.09 0.70 -9.81
CA GLY A 143 27.72 1.45 -10.90
C GLY A 143 28.44 2.71 -10.42
N LYS A 144 27.81 3.49 -9.56
CA LYS A 144 28.39 4.73 -8.98
C LYS A 144 29.50 4.45 -7.98
N ILE A 145 29.38 3.40 -7.18
CA ILE A 145 30.42 3.01 -6.22
C ILE A 145 31.69 2.58 -6.93
N LYS A 146 31.59 1.81 -8.03
CA LYS A 146 32.76 1.41 -8.84
C LYS A 146 33.46 2.62 -9.47
N GLU A 147 32.68 3.58 -9.97
CA GLU A 147 33.22 4.85 -10.49
C GLU A 147 33.97 5.60 -9.38
N GLY A 148 33.36 5.76 -8.19
CA GLY A 148 33.95 6.48 -7.06
C GLY A 148 35.16 5.80 -6.42
N GLN A 149 35.17 4.47 -6.30
CA GLN A 149 36.30 3.74 -5.69
C GLN A 149 37.60 3.89 -6.47
N SER A 150 37.54 4.06 -7.79
CA SER A 150 38.73 4.30 -8.61
C SER A 150 39.36 5.67 -8.37
N LEU A 151 38.63 6.61 -7.75
CA LEU A 151 39.05 7.98 -7.47
C LEU A 151 39.50 8.21 -6.02
N LEU A 152 39.32 7.22 -5.13
CA LEU A 152 39.63 7.35 -3.70
C LEU A 152 41.08 6.94 -3.39
N THR A 153 41.92 7.92 -3.06
CA THR A 153 43.31 7.73 -2.59
C THR A 153 43.46 7.65 -1.06
N GLN A 154 42.41 7.91 -0.28
CA GLN A 154 42.45 7.88 1.20
C GLN A 154 41.72 6.67 1.80
N ASP A 155 42.44 5.92 2.64
CA ASP A 155 41.96 4.67 3.26
C ASP A 155 40.74 4.84 4.19
N ASN A 156 40.60 5.98 4.87
CA ASN A 156 39.47 6.21 5.78
C ASN A 156 38.14 6.44 5.04
N LEU A 157 38.17 7.11 3.89
CA LEU A 157 36.98 7.25 3.05
C LEU A 157 36.62 5.92 2.41
N LYS A 158 37.62 5.15 1.96
CA LYS A 158 37.43 3.81 1.39
C LYS A 158 36.61 2.88 2.31
N ASN A 159 36.86 2.91 3.62
CA ASN A 159 36.11 2.08 4.59
C ASN A 159 34.63 2.48 4.75
N ILE A 160 34.32 3.79 4.72
CA ILE A 160 32.92 4.28 4.76
C ILE A 160 32.18 3.89 3.47
N TYR A 161 32.86 3.98 2.33
CA TYR A 161 32.32 3.57 1.03
C TYR A 161 32.07 2.06 0.93
N ILE A 162 32.97 1.24 1.46
CA ILE A 162 32.77 -0.22 1.55
C ILE A 162 31.53 -0.53 2.41
N LYS A 163 31.36 0.17 3.55
CA LYS A 163 30.17 -0.02 4.39
C LYS A 163 28.88 0.33 3.68
N ILE A 164 28.86 1.44 2.93
CA ILE A 164 27.71 1.84 2.09
C ILE A 164 27.45 0.86 0.95
N SER A 165 28.51 0.33 0.36
CA SER A 165 28.43 -0.71 -0.68
C SER A 165 27.83 -2.01 -0.14
N ASN A 166 28.06 -2.32 1.13
CA ASN A 166 27.55 -3.54 1.75
C ASN A 166 26.08 -3.38 2.19
N GLU A 167 25.64 -2.17 2.53
CA GLU A 167 24.29 -1.89 3.05
C GLU A 167 23.62 -0.70 2.35
N PRO A 168 23.49 -0.72 1.01
CA PRO A 168 22.97 0.43 0.26
C PRO A 168 21.53 0.78 0.68
N GLN A 169 20.74 -0.21 1.10
CA GLN A 169 19.35 -0.06 1.53
C GLN A 169 19.16 0.96 2.67
N LEU A 170 20.17 1.17 3.51
CA LEU A 170 20.09 2.15 4.60
C LEU A 170 19.88 3.56 4.06
N ILE A 171 20.53 3.90 2.95
CA ILE A 171 20.48 5.25 2.39
C ILE A 171 19.07 5.57 1.86
N ILE A 172 18.49 4.66 1.08
CA ILE A 172 17.14 4.84 0.53
C ILE A 172 16.02 4.68 1.58
N ASN A 173 16.31 4.02 2.71
CA ASN A 173 15.40 3.92 3.84
C ASN A 173 15.31 5.18 4.71
N GLU A 174 16.40 5.95 4.74
CA GLU A 174 16.44 7.25 5.41
C GLU A 174 16.04 8.42 4.49
N MET A 175 16.13 8.23 3.17
CA MET A 175 15.59 9.20 2.23
C MET A 175 14.06 9.16 2.20
N GLU A 176 13.44 10.25 2.63
CA GLU A 176 11.99 10.42 2.61
C GLU A 176 11.55 11.29 1.43
N TYR A 177 10.52 10.84 0.72
CA TYR A 177 9.84 11.66 -0.28
C TYR A 177 8.57 12.25 0.35
N SER A 178 8.68 13.50 0.80
CA SER A 178 7.53 14.28 1.29
C SER A 178 6.99 15.24 0.24
N SER A 179 7.88 15.82 -0.56
CA SER A 179 7.60 16.70 -1.71
C SER A 179 8.85 16.78 -2.58
N ASP A 180 8.74 17.35 -3.79
CA ASP A 180 9.91 17.60 -4.63
C ASP A 180 10.95 18.49 -3.94
N SER A 181 10.50 19.49 -3.17
CA SER A 181 11.38 20.36 -2.40
C SER A 181 12.09 19.61 -1.27
N GLY A 182 11.36 18.81 -0.49
CA GLY A 182 11.92 18.02 0.61
C GLY A 182 12.85 16.91 0.13
N PHE A 183 12.53 16.29 -1.01
CA PHE A 183 13.41 15.34 -1.66
C PHE A 183 14.70 16.01 -2.13
N ASN A 184 14.62 17.17 -2.79
CA ASN A 184 15.80 17.88 -3.26
C ASN A 184 16.70 18.33 -2.11
N GLU A 185 16.12 18.80 -1.01
CA GLU A 185 16.86 19.15 0.21
C GLU A 185 17.59 17.92 0.77
N THR A 186 16.88 16.81 0.91
CA THR A 186 17.45 15.55 1.43
C THR A 186 18.56 15.05 0.50
N TYR A 187 18.33 15.03 -0.81
CA TYR A 187 19.32 14.65 -1.81
C TYR A 187 20.59 15.51 -1.72
N SER A 188 20.46 16.83 -1.55
CA SER A 188 21.61 17.73 -1.39
C SER A 188 22.44 17.45 -0.13
N LYS A 189 21.81 16.95 0.95
CA LYS A 189 22.53 16.52 2.17
C LYS A 189 23.35 15.27 1.89
N TYR A 190 22.78 14.31 1.16
CA TYR A 190 23.50 13.11 0.71
C TYR A 190 24.58 13.43 -0.32
N SER A 191 24.37 14.42 -1.20
CA SER A 191 25.39 14.87 -2.15
C SER A 191 26.61 15.45 -1.45
N ARG A 192 26.40 16.26 -0.39
CA ARG A 192 27.50 16.76 0.45
C ARG A 192 28.22 15.66 1.23
N ALA A 193 27.49 14.66 1.72
CA ALA A 193 28.06 13.56 2.50
C ALA A 193 28.79 12.53 1.61
N PHE A 194 28.29 12.27 0.41
CA PHE A 194 28.77 11.24 -0.53
C PHE A 194 28.84 11.76 -1.97
N PRO A 195 29.70 12.77 -2.25
CA PRO A 195 29.71 13.49 -3.52
C PRO A 195 30.07 12.62 -4.73
N PHE A 196 30.70 11.46 -4.53
CA PHE A 196 31.00 10.53 -5.62
C PHE A 196 29.79 9.67 -6.04
N ILE A 197 28.79 9.50 -5.15
CA ILE A 197 27.60 8.68 -5.41
C ILE A 197 26.44 9.58 -5.82
N PHE A 198 26.17 10.61 -5.02
CA PHE A 198 25.07 11.54 -5.25
C PHE A 198 25.66 12.85 -5.73
N LYS A 199 25.64 13.09 -7.04
CA LYS A 199 26.08 14.37 -7.61
C LYS A 199 24.85 15.23 -7.91
N ASP A 200 24.86 16.49 -7.49
CA ASP A 200 23.70 17.39 -7.70
C ASP A 200 23.46 17.71 -9.19
N ASP A 201 24.49 17.60 -10.03
CA ASP A 201 24.43 17.77 -11.48
C ASP A 201 23.99 16.50 -12.24
N ASP A 202 23.99 15.32 -11.59
CA ASP A 202 23.52 14.07 -12.18
C ASP A 202 21.99 13.95 -12.06
N THR A 203 21.29 14.65 -12.95
CA THR A 203 19.83 14.69 -12.96
C THR A 203 19.21 13.32 -13.25
N ASP A 204 19.84 12.48 -14.07
CA ASP A 204 19.33 11.15 -14.42
C ASP A 204 19.37 10.21 -13.21
N PHE A 205 20.50 10.18 -12.49
CA PHE A 205 20.60 9.38 -11.27
C PHE A 205 19.67 9.90 -10.18
N LYS A 206 19.58 11.22 -10.00
CA LYS A 206 18.65 11.86 -9.05
C LYS A 206 17.20 11.48 -9.32
N ASP A 207 16.78 11.50 -10.58
CA ASP A 207 15.41 11.12 -10.97
C ASP A 207 15.16 9.62 -10.77
N LYS A 208 16.14 8.74 -11.05
CA LYS A 208 16.04 7.31 -10.75
C LYS A 208 15.86 7.04 -9.26
N ILE A 209 16.63 7.69 -8.41
CA ILE A 209 16.48 7.58 -6.94
C ILE A 209 15.10 8.07 -6.50
N ARG A 210 14.64 9.20 -7.04
CA ARG A 210 13.30 9.73 -6.76
C ARG A 210 12.22 8.69 -7.09
N GLN A 211 12.29 8.09 -8.28
CA GLN A 211 11.32 7.09 -8.73
C GLN A 211 11.34 5.81 -7.87
N LEU A 212 12.52 5.38 -7.42
CA LEU A 212 12.65 4.21 -6.53
C LEU A 212 12.01 4.47 -5.17
N ILE A 213 12.23 5.65 -4.57
CA ILE A 213 11.61 6.01 -3.28
C ILE A 213 10.08 6.07 -3.40
N ILE A 214 9.58 6.66 -4.48
CA ILE A 214 8.14 6.74 -4.73
C ILE A 214 7.54 5.34 -4.89
N SER A 215 8.20 4.48 -5.67
CA SER A 215 7.76 3.08 -5.85
C SER A 215 7.76 2.32 -4.53
N LYS A 216 8.81 2.49 -3.72
CA LYS A 216 8.90 1.92 -2.37
C LYS A 216 7.75 2.35 -1.46
N ASN A 217 7.45 3.65 -1.45
CA ASN A 217 6.36 4.22 -0.63
C ASN A 217 4.99 3.74 -1.10
N LEU A 218 4.81 3.58 -2.42
CA LEU A 218 3.58 3.11 -3.02
C LEU A 218 3.19 1.70 -2.55
N PHE A 219 4.16 0.78 -2.43
CA PHE A 219 3.93 -0.54 -1.83
C PHE A 219 3.58 -0.43 -0.35
N GLY A 220 4.23 0.46 0.40
CA GLY A 220 3.87 0.74 1.79
C GLY A 220 2.41 1.16 1.93
N TYR A 221 1.94 2.07 1.06
CA TYR A 221 0.52 2.45 1.01
C TYR A 221 -0.35 1.25 0.68
N ALA A 222 -0.07 0.52 -0.40
CA ALA A 222 -0.88 -0.62 -0.84
C ALA A 222 -1.11 -1.67 0.26
N ILE A 223 -0.07 -1.97 1.06
CA ILE A 223 -0.17 -2.89 2.19
C ILE A 223 -1.09 -2.33 3.27
N TRP A 224 -0.94 -1.06 3.63
CA TRP A 224 -1.83 -0.42 4.60
C TRP A 224 -3.27 -0.39 4.13
N ILE A 225 -3.53 -0.05 2.87
CA ILE A 225 -4.88 -0.07 2.30
C ILE A 225 -5.46 -1.49 2.39
N ALA A 226 -4.69 -2.52 2.04
CA ALA A 226 -5.15 -3.91 2.12
C ALA A 226 -5.46 -4.36 3.57
N LEU A 227 -4.63 -3.96 4.54
CA LEU A 227 -4.85 -4.28 5.95
C LEU A 227 -6.09 -3.57 6.50
N VAL A 228 -6.20 -2.26 6.29
CA VAL A 228 -7.29 -1.46 6.82
C VAL A 228 -8.60 -1.74 6.09
N GLY A 229 -8.55 -2.06 4.81
CA GLY A 229 -9.71 -2.57 4.06
C GLY A 229 -10.21 -3.90 4.64
N THR A 230 -9.30 -4.79 5.06
CA THR A 230 -9.68 -6.04 5.76
C THR A 230 -10.38 -5.73 7.08
N ILE A 231 -9.83 -4.80 7.88
CA ILE A 231 -10.46 -4.36 9.15
C ILE A 231 -11.84 -3.76 8.88
N SER A 232 -11.96 -2.90 7.86
CA SER A 232 -13.23 -2.27 7.48
C SER A 232 -14.28 -3.29 7.06
N SER A 233 -13.87 -4.30 6.27
CA SER A 233 -14.71 -5.44 5.87
C SER A 233 -15.17 -6.27 7.08
N LEU A 234 -14.25 -6.57 8.01
CA LEU A 234 -14.56 -7.33 9.24
C LEU A 234 -15.55 -6.57 10.13
N VAL A 235 -15.30 -5.28 10.38
CA VAL A 235 -16.20 -4.43 11.18
C VAL A 235 -17.58 -4.37 10.53
N SER A 236 -17.63 -4.17 9.20
CA SER A 236 -18.89 -4.10 8.46
C SER A 236 -19.69 -5.41 8.51
N THR A 237 -19.01 -6.54 8.30
CA THR A 237 -19.65 -7.87 8.32
C THR A 237 -20.13 -8.23 9.73
N ASN A 238 -19.32 -7.96 10.77
CA ASN A 238 -19.70 -8.23 12.16
C ASN A 238 -20.87 -7.35 12.61
N ALA A 239 -20.91 -6.09 12.17
CA ALA A 239 -22.04 -5.20 12.43
C ALA A 239 -23.34 -5.73 11.79
N MET A 240 -23.28 -6.35 10.61
CA MET A 240 -24.44 -7.01 9.99
C MET A 240 -24.87 -8.26 10.76
N ILE A 241 -23.94 -9.14 11.15
CA ILE A 241 -24.27 -10.41 11.81
C ILE A 241 -24.90 -10.19 13.19
N ASN A 242 -24.45 -9.16 13.92
CA ASN A 242 -24.92 -8.86 15.28
C ASN A 242 -26.23 -8.05 15.33
N VAL A 243 -26.87 -7.79 14.19
CA VAL A 243 -28.22 -7.21 14.20
C VAL A 243 -29.18 -8.26 14.77
N GLU A 244 -29.67 -8.02 15.99
CA GLU A 244 -30.67 -8.88 16.62
C GLU A 244 -31.96 -8.87 15.80
N CYS A 245 -32.51 -10.05 15.54
CA CYS A 245 -33.84 -10.20 15.02
C CYS A 245 -34.83 -9.83 16.14
N GLY A 246 -35.42 -8.64 16.05
CA GLY A 246 -36.43 -8.13 16.97
C GLY A 246 -37.76 -8.88 16.88
#